data_AF-A0A2I3H8I7-F1
#
_entry.id   AF-A0A2I3H8I7-F1
#
_cell.length_a   1.000
_cell.length_b   1.000
_cell.length_c   1.000
_cell.angle_alpha   90.00
_cell.angle_beta   90.00
_cell.angle_gamma   90.00
#
_symmetry.space_group_name_H-M   'P 1'
#
loop_
_entity.id
_entity.type
_entity.pdbx_description
1 polymer ?
#
loop_
_entity_poly.entity_id
_entity_poly.type
_entity_poly.pdbx_seq_one_letter_code
_entity_poly.pdbx_strand_id
1 'polypeptide(L)' 'SCQPKIDHLRRLHLGACPTEECKACTRCGCVTMLKSPNRTTAVKQWEQRWIKNCLCGGLWWRVPLSYP' A
#
# COMPACT_ATOMS: atom_id res chain seq x y z
N SER A 1 -9.05 -16.23 9.58
CA SER A 1 -8.15 -16.56 8.46
C SER A 1 -7.55 -15.25 7.95
N CYS A 2 -6.22 -15.14 7.87
CA CYS A 2 -5.59 -13.94 7.31
C CYS A 2 -5.69 -14.02 5.78
N GLN A 3 -6.55 -13.21 5.17
CA GLN A 3 -6.67 -13.20 3.71
C GLN A 3 -5.45 -12.53 3.08
N PRO A 4 -4.87 -13.11 1.99
CA PRO A 4 -3.76 -12.51 1.29
C PRO A 4 -4.16 -11.15 0.71
N LYS A 5 -3.39 -10.10 1.03
CA LYS A 5 -3.62 -8.74 0.55
C LYS A 5 -2.77 -8.47 -0.69
N ILE A 6 -3.29 -7.65 -1.59
CA ILE A 6 -2.59 -7.20 -2.81
C ILE A 6 -2.35 -5.70 -2.70
N ASP A 7 -1.12 -5.27 -3.00
CA ASP A 7 -0.79 -3.87 -3.25
C ASP A 7 -1.35 -3.49 -4.62
N HIS A 8 -2.53 -2.88 -4.66
CA HIS A 8 -3.19 -2.56 -5.93
C HIS A 8 -2.48 -1.45 -6.71
N LEU A 9 -1.67 -0.62 -6.04
CA LEU A 9 -0.87 0.41 -6.71
C LEU A 9 0.30 -0.23 -7.46
N ARG A 10 0.99 -1.17 -6.81
CA ARG A 10 2.22 -1.78 -7.32
C ARG A 10 1.99 -3.14 -8.00
N ARG A 11 0.78 -3.68 -7.93
CA ARG A 11 0.42 -5.06 -8.32
C ARG A 11 1.34 -6.10 -7.65
N LEU A 12 1.63 -5.92 -6.37
CA LEU A 12 2.47 -6.82 -5.58
C LEU A 12 1.62 -7.62 -4.58
N HIS A 13 1.95 -8.89 -4.37
CA HIS A 13 1.34 -9.68 -3.31
C HIS A 13 1.97 -9.31 -1.96
N LEU A 14 1.15 -8.91 -0.98
CA LEU A 14 1.59 -8.56 0.37
C LEU A 14 1.55 -9.76 1.33
N GLY A 15 1.01 -10.90 0.87
CA GLY A 15 0.80 -12.08 1.71
C GLY A 15 -0.34 -11.91 2.71
N ALA A 16 -0.52 -12.93 3.54
CA ALA A 16 -1.60 -13.01 4.54
C ALA A 16 -1.34 -12.12 5.77
N CYS A 17 -0.07 -12.04 6.20
CA CYS A 17 0.38 -11.21 7.31
C CYS A 17 1.49 -10.28 6.79
N PRO A 18 1.16 -9.07 6.30
CA PRO A 18 2.17 -8.13 5.85
C PRO A 18 3.07 -7.78 7.03
N THR A 19 4.36 -8.12 6.94
CA THR A 19 5.39 -7.72 7.92
C THR A 19 5.76 -6.24 7.76
N GLU A 20 5.38 -5.65 6.64
CA GLU A 20 5.68 -4.27 6.27
C GLU A 20 4.48 -3.36 6.58
N GLU A 21 4.79 -2.14 7.02
CA GLU A 21 3.74 -1.14 7.27
C GLU A 21 2.96 -0.85 5.99
N CYS A 22 1.64 -0.92 6.08
CA CYS A 22 0.74 -0.69 4.96
C CYS A 22 -0.15 0.54 5.21
N LYS A 23 -0.72 1.07 4.13
CA LYS A 23 -1.80 2.05 4.18
C LYS A 23 -2.97 1.57 3.33
N ALA A 24 -4.19 1.90 3.76
CA ALA A 24 -5.43 1.56 3.09
C ALA A 24 -6.18 2.83 2.70
N CYS A 25 -6.81 2.84 1.53
CA CYS A 25 -7.65 3.94 1.11
C CYS A 25 -8.98 3.89 1.88
N THR A 26 -9.35 4.99 2.52
CA THR A 26 -10.62 5.10 3.26
C THR A 26 -11.85 5.07 2.36
N ARG A 27 -11.68 5.20 1.03
CA ARG A 27 -12.79 5.26 0.07
C ARG A 27 -12.99 3.97 -0.73
N CYS A 28 -11.92 3.37 -1.24
CA CYS A 28 -12.01 2.16 -2.07
C CYS A 28 -11.37 0.92 -1.45
N GLY A 29 -10.80 1.01 -0.25
CA GLY A 29 -10.15 -0.12 0.42
C GLY A 29 -8.83 -0.56 -0.21
N CYS A 30 -8.37 0.09 -1.29
CA CYS A 30 -7.06 -0.18 -1.90
C CYS A 30 -5.96 -0.17 -0.84
N VAL A 31 -5.19 -1.25 -0.75
CA VAL A 31 -4.05 -1.37 0.16
C VAL A 31 -2.76 -1.19 -0.65
N THR A 32 -1.77 -0.56 -0.03
CA THR A 32 -0.43 -0.43 -0.60
C THR A 32 0.61 -0.31 0.52
N MET A 33 1.85 -0.71 0.25
CA MET A 33 2.93 -0.54 1.24
C MET A 33 3.19 0.95 1.52
N LEU A 34 3.47 1.28 2.77
CA LEU A 34 3.81 2.64 3.20
C LEU A 34 5.15 3.08 2.59
N LYS A 35 6.13 2.17 2.58
CA LYS A 35 7.45 2.36 1.98
C LYS A 35 7.58 1.53 0.71
N SER A 36 8.15 2.13 -0.33
CA SER A 36 8.42 1.40 -1.58
C SER A 36 9.62 0.47 -1.41
N PRO A 37 9.52 -0.81 -1.80
CA PRO A 37 10.70 -1.68 -1.90
C PRO A 37 11.58 -1.32 -3.11
N ASN A 38 11.04 -0.56 -4.08
CA ASN A 38 11.75 -0.21 -5.31
C ASN A 38 12.79 0.90 -5.07
N ARG A 39 14.04 0.64 -5.49
CA ARG A 39 15.14 1.60 -5.34
C ARG A 39 15.31 2.53 -6.55
N THR A 40 14.72 2.21 -7.69
CA THR A 40 14.88 2.97 -8.94
C THR A 40 14.17 4.33 -8.87
N THR A 41 14.85 5.39 -9.32
CA THR A 41 14.34 6.77 -9.25
C THR A 41 13.06 6.97 -10.07
N ALA A 42 12.96 6.34 -11.24
CA ALA A 42 11.77 6.42 -12.09
C ALA A 42 10.51 5.88 -11.40
N VAL A 43 10.60 4.72 -10.74
CA VAL A 43 9.47 4.12 -10.02
C VAL A 43 9.09 4.96 -8.81
N LYS A 44 10.07 5.45 -8.04
CA LYS A 44 9.82 6.34 -6.90
C LYS A 44 9.06 7.60 -7.33
N GLN A 45 9.48 8.26 -8.41
CA GLN A 45 8.80 9.46 -8.92
C GLN A 45 7.36 9.16 -9.38
N TRP A 46 7.16 8.02 -10.03
CA TRP A 46 5.82 7.57 -10.41
C TRP A 46 4.93 7.36 -9.18
N GLU A 47 5.42 6.68 -8.14
CA GLU A 47 4.67 6.43 -6.90
C GLU A 47 4.38 7.69 -6.08
N GLN A 48 5.28 8.69 -6.10
CA GLN A 48 5.09 9.96 -5.38
C GLN A 48 3.78 10.66 -5.74
N ARG A 49 3.27 10.45 -6.96
CA ARG A 49 1.97 10.99 -7.41
C ARG A 49 0.80 10.58 -6.51
N TRP A 50 0.91 9.44 -5.83
CA TRP A 50 -0.12 8.88 -4.95
C TRP A 50 0.35 8.72 -3.51
N ILE A 51 1.34 9.51 -3.09
CA ILE A 51 1.80 9.48 -1.70
C ILE A 51 0.71 10.01 -0.75
N LYS A 52 0.03 11.10 -1.14
CA LYS A 52 -1.02 11.77 -0.34
C LYS A 52 -2.41 11.18 -0.53
N ASN A 53 -2.75 10.77 -1.76
CA ASN A 53 -4.07 10.27 -2.11
C ASN A 53 -4.00 8.97 -2.91
N CYS A 54 -5.03 8.15 -2.81
CA CYS A 54 -5.23 6.96 -3.62
C CYS A 54 -5.41 7.30 -5.10
N LEU A 55 -5.29 6.28 -5.97
CA LEU A 55 -5.65 6.36 -7.39
C LEU A 55 -7.07 6.88 -7.61
N CYS A 56 -7.98 6.57 -6.70
CA CYS A 56 -9.34 7.09 -6.74
C CYS A 56 -9.41 8.56 -6.27
N GLY A 57 -8.39 9.07 -5.58
CA GLY A 57 -8.37 10.39 -4.93
C GLY A 57 -8.83 10.35 -3.46
N GLY A 58 -9.09 9.17 -2.89
CA GLY A 58 -9.41 9.02 -1.48
C GLY A 58 -8.17 9.14 -0.59
N LEU A 59 -8.36 9.49 0.68
CA LEU A 59 -7.26 9.63 1.64
C LEU A 59 -6.71 8.26 2.04
N TRP A 60 -5.46 8.27 2.48
CA TRP A 60 -4.79 7.10 3.04
C TRP A 60 -4.93 7.07 4.57
N TRP A 61 -5.22 5.89 5.10
CA TRP A 61 -5.16 5.56 6.53
C TRP A 61 -4.04 4.53 6.76
N ARG A 62 -3.25 4.69 7.83
CA ARG A 62 -2.17 3.73 8.15
C ARG A 62 -2.76 2.45 8.77
N VAL A 63 -2.55 1.32 8.12
CA VAL A 63 -3.01 0.02 8.63
C VAL A 63 -2.05 -0.38 9.76
N PRO A 64 -2.55 -0.65 10.98
CA PRO A 64 -1.71 -1.21 12.03
C PRO A 64 -1.06 -2.48 11.53
N LEU A 65 0.23 -2.69 11.83
CA LEU A 65 0.83 -4.00 11.67
C LEU A 65 -0.04 -4.97 12.48
N SER A 66 -0.66 -5.92 11.78
CA SER A 66 -1.32 -7.05 12.42
C SER A 66 -0.21 -7.87 13.08
N TYR A 67 0.19 -7.46 14.28
CA TYR A 67 1.00 -8.30 15.15
C TYR A 67 0.16 -9.55 15.47
N PRO A 68 0.75 -10.75 15.43
CA PRO A 68 0.05 -11.95 15.91
C PRO A 68 -0.46 -11.80 17.33
#